data_AF-A0A072VG46-F1
#
_entry.id   AF-A0A072VG46-F1
#
_cell.length_a   1.000
_cell.length_b   1.000
_cell.length_c   1.000
_cell.angle_alpha   90.00
_cell.angle_beta   90.00
_cell.angle_gamma   90.00
#
_symmetry.space_group_name_H-M   'P 1'
#
loop_
_entity.id
_entity.type
_entity.pdbx_description
1 polymer ?
#
loop_
_entity_poly.entity_id
_entity_poly.type
_entity_poly.pdbx_seq_one_letter_code
_entity_poly.pdbx_strand_id
1 'polypeptide(L)'
;MADMRVVMSTCYHILKQHGKYIQGIVVLVFHPADEGGVGAKKILDSRALENVYVIFGLHIDPELPIGEMEFRSGPIFVESGFFEAKISGKGGHAVSPQHTIDPILATSKVIIWLQQLVSRETDPLDT
;
A
#
# COMPACT_ATOMS: atom_id res chain seq x y z
N MET A 1 9.80 10.84 -9.56
CA MET A 1 9.40 9.45 -9.85
C MET A 1 10.25 8.97 -11.00
N ALA A 2 11.15 7.99 -10.81
CA ALA A 2 11.86 7.44 -11.96
C ALA A 2 10.84 6.74 -12.86
N ASP A 3 10.98 6.91 -14.17
CA ASP A 3 10.10 6.25 -15.13
C ASP A 3 10.37 4.74 -15.10
N MET A 4 9.41 3.96 -14.59
CA MET A 4 9.48 2.50 -14.51
C MET A 4 9.74 1.88 -15.90
N ARG A 5 9.37 2.56 -17.00
CA ARG A 5 9.70 2.12 -18.37
C ARG A 5 11.21 2.10 -18.63
N VAL A 6 11.93 3.10 -18.13
CA VAL A 6 13.39 3.20 -18.31
C VAL A 6 14.10 2.11 -17.51
N VAL A 7 13.68 1.89 -16.26
CA VAL A 7 14.25 0.84 -15.41
C VAL A 7 14.02 -0.53 -16.04
N MET A 8 12.78 -0.84 -16.41
CA MET A 8 12.44 -2.16 -16.98
C MET A 8 13.08 -2.40 -18.35
N SER A 9 13.18 -1.37 -19.20
CA SER A 9 13.88 -1.46 -20.49
C SER A 9 15.37 -1.76 -20.31
N THR A 10 16.00 -1.09 -19.33
CA THR A 10 17.41 -1.33 -18.97
C THR A 10 17.61 -2.75 -18.44
N CYS A 11 16.75 -3.20 -17.52
CA CYS A 11 16.78 -4.58 -17.01
C CYS A 11 16.67 -5.60 -18.14
N TYR A 12 15.71 -5.43 -19.06
CA TYR A 12 15.54 -6.31 -20.20
C TYR A 12 16.81 -6.38 -21.07
N HIS A 13 17.42 -5.24 -21.39
CA HIS A 13 18.65 -5.20 -22.20
C HIS A 13 19.81 -5.92 -21.52
N ILE A 14 20.04 -5.65 -20.24
CA ILE A 14 21.12 -6.28 -19.47
C ILE A 14 20.91 -7.80 -19.39
N LEU A 15 19.69 -8.24 -19.07
CA LEU A 15 19.35 -9.66 -19.01
C LEU A 15 19.57 -10.36 -20.35
N LYS A 16 19.24 -9.69 -21.47
CA LYS A 16 19.51 -10.22 -22.82
C LYS A 16 21.00 -10.33 -23.11
N GLN A 17 21.80 -9.33 -22.76
CA GLN A 17 23.25 -9.35 -22.98
C GLN A 17 23.95 -10.44 -22.16
N HIS A 18 23.45 -10.70 -20.94
CA HIS A 18 24.04 -11.66 -20.01
C HIS A 18 23.33 -13.02 -19.97
N GLY A 19 22.42 -13.28 -20.91
CA GLY A 19 21.58 -14.49 -20.91
C GLY A 19 22.34 -15.82 -20.85
N LYS A 20 23.57 -15.87 -21.36
CA LYS A 20 24.44 -17.07 -21.28
C LYS A 20 24.81 -17.48 -19.84
N TYR A 21 24.70 -16.57 -18.87
CA TYR A 21 24.99 -16.83 -17.45
C TYR A 21 23.73 -17.16 -16.64
N ILE A 22 22.55 -17.02 -17.24
CA ILE A 22 21.28 -17.19 -16.55
C ILE A 22 20.79 -18.61 -16.79
N GLN A 23 20.72 -19.39 -15.71
CA GLN A 23 20.09 -20.71 -15.74
C GLN A 23 18.65 -20.56 -15.27
N GLY A 24 17.70 -20.81 -16.15
CA GLY A 24 16.26 -20.73 -15.87
C GLY A 24 15.56 -19.58 -16.60
N ILE A 25 14.37 -19.22 -16.10
CA ILE A 25 13.49 -18.23 -16.71
C ILE A 25 13.44 -17.00 -15.81
N VAL A 26 13.65 -15.82 -16.40
CA VAL A 26 13.42 -14.54 -15.74
C VAL A 26 12.11 -13.96 -16.26
N VAL A 27 11.18 -13.72 -15.34
CA VAL A 27 9.89 -13.10 -15.64
C VAL A 27 9.96 -11.63 -15.24
N LEU A 28 9.76 -10.74 -16.21
CA LEU A 28 9.66 -9.30 -15.96
C LEU A 28 8.19 -8.93 -15.73
N VAL A 29 7.87 -8.45 -14.54
CA VAL A 29 6.49 -8.13 -14.13
C VAL A 29 6.32 -6.61 -14.10
N PHE A 30 5.43 -6.10 -14.93
CA PHE A 30 5.00 -4.71 -14.89
C PHE A 30 3.80 -4.60 -13.95
N HIS A 31 3.99 -3.99 -12.80
CA HIS A 31 2.97 -3.84 -11.77
C HIS A 31 2.16 -2.55 -11.99
N PRO A 32 0.88 -2.62 -12.43
CA PRO A 32 0.03 -1.45 -12.54
C PRO A 32 -0.67 -1.13 -11.21
N ALA A 33 -1.06 0.12 -10.99
CA ALA A 33 -1.94 0.51 -9.88
C ALA A 33 -1.43 0.12 -8.47
N ASP A 34 -0.12 0.28 -8.25
CA ASP A 34 0.54 0.05 -6.96
C ASP A 34 -0.03 0.98 -5.87
N GLU A 35 -0.14 2.28 -6.17
CA GLU A 35 -0.67 3.31 -5.26
C GLU A 35 -2.10 3.03 -4.75
N GLY A 36 -2.89 2.27 -5.51
CA GLY A 36 -4.27 1.91 -5.15
C GLY A 36 -4.39 0.57 -4.43
N GLY A 37 -3.29 -0.16 -4.21
CA GLY A 37 -3.28 -1.45 -3.51
C GLY A 37 -3.95 -2.61 -4.24
N VAL A 38 -4.34 -2.44 -5.51
CA VAL A 38 -5.09 -3.46 -6.28
C VAL A 38 -4.27 -4.18 -7.34
N GLY A 39 -3.07 -3.68 -7.65
CA GLY A 39 -2.19 -4.20 -8.70
C GLY A 39 -1.70 -5.61 -8.45
N ALA A 40 -1.15 -5.85 -7.25
CA ALA A 40 -0.59 -7.14 -6.84
C ALA A 40 -1.61 -8.27 -6.99
N LYS A 41 -2.85 -8.05 -6.51
CA LYS A 41 -3.92 -9.04 -6.58
C LYS A 41 -4.24 -9.43 -8.02
N LYS A 42 -4.29 -8.47 -8.94
CA LYS A 42 -4.53 -8.75 -10.37
C LYS A 42 -3.41 -9.59 -10.99
N ILE A 43 -2.16 -9.35 -10.60
CA ILE A 43 -1.02 -10.17 -11.05
C ILE A 43 -1.18 -11.61 -10.54
N LEU A 44 -1.51 -11.79 -9.27
CA LEU A 44 -1.75 -13.13 -8.69
C LEU A 44 -2.91 -13.84 -9.39
N ASP A 45 -4.04 -13.15 -9.59
CA ASP A 45 -5.24 -13.69 -10.25
C ASP A 45 -4.94 -14.10 -11.72
N SER A 46 -3.99 -13.43 -12.38
CA SER A 46 -3.56 -13.76 -13.75
C SER A 46 -2.69 -15.01 -13.88
N ARG A 47 -2.24 -15.59 -12.77
CA ARG A 47 -1.25 -16.69 -12.73
C ARG A 47 0.10 -16.37 -13.38
N ALA A 48 0.42 -15.10 -13.61
CA ALA A 48 1.71 -14.68 -14.18
C ALA A 48 2.92 -15.06 -13.30
N LEU A 49 2.69 -15.35 -12.02
CA LEU A 49 3.70 -15.80 -11.06
C LEU A 49 3.69 -17.32 -10.83
N GLU A 50 2.92 -18.08 -11.61
CA GLU A 50 2.93 -19.54 -11.54
C GLU A 50 4.33 -20.07 -11.89
N ASN A 51 4.88 -20.94 -11.03
CA ASN A 51 6.27 -21.44 -11.12
C ASN A 51 7.38 -20.41 -10.89
N VAL A 52 7.08 -19.25 -10.30
CA VAL A 52 8.10 -18.29 -9.82
C VAL A 52 8.53 -18.65 -8.39
N TYR A 53 9.83 -18.93 -8.21
CA TYR A 53 10.39 -19.35 -6.92
C TYR A 53 10.93 -18.20 -6.07
N VAL A 54 11.37 -17.12 -6.73
CA VAL A 54 11.97 -15.95 -6.08
C VAL A 54 11.48 -14.70 -6.81
N ILE A 55 11.06 -13.70 -6.04
CA ILE A 55 10.62 -12.40 -6.55
C ILE A 55 11.54 -11.33 -5.97
N PHE A 56 12.00 -10.43 -6.83
CA PHE A 56 12.74 -9.24 -6.42
C PHE A 56 11.88 -8.02 -6.73
N GLY A 57 11.78 -7.11 -5.76
CA GLY A 57 11.16 -5.80 -5.91
C GLY A 57 12.19 -4.72 -5.64
N LEU A 58 12.06 -3.57 -6.32
CA LEU A 58 12.89 -2.40 -6.09
C LEU A 58 11.98 -1.18 -6.02
N HIS A 59 12.17 -0.37 -5.00
CA HIS A 59 11.54 0.93 -4.83
C HIS A 59 12.64 1.98 -4.70
N ILE A 60 12.47 3.13 -5.33
CA ILE A 60 13.42 4.22 -5.21
C ILE A 60 13.00 5.06 -4.02
N ASP A 61 13.86 5.13 -3.02
CA ASP A 61 13.69 6.01 -1.88
C ASP A 61 14.47 7.32 -2.11
N PRO A 62 13.79 8.47 -2.22
CA PRO A 62 14.46 9.76 -2.37
C PRO A 62 15.23 10.21 -1.11
N GLU A 63 14.99 9.60 0.05
CA GLU A 63 15.69 9.92 1.30
C GLU A 63 17.02 9.18 1.45
N LEU A 64 17.22 8.10 0.68
CA LEU A 64 18.45 7.31 0.71
C LEU A 64 19.56 7.97 -0.13
N PRO A 65 20.82 8.04 0.36
CA PRO A 65 21.93 8.57 -0.42
C PRO A 65 22.14 7.83 -1.75
N ILE A 66 22.55 8.57 -2.79
CA ILE A 66 22.81 8.00 -4.11
C ILE A 66 23.92 6.96 -4.03
N GLY A 67 23.66 5.76 -4.57
CA GLY A 67 24.61 4.65 -4.58
C GLY A 67 24.46 3.71 -3.40
N GLU A 68 23.58 4.02 -2.46
CA GLU A 68 23.23 3.15 -1.34
C GLU A 68 21.97 2.33 -1.64
N MET A 69 21.86 1.17 -0.98
CA MET A 69 20.71 0.28 -1.06
C MET A 69 20.48 -0.32 0.31
N GLU A 70 19.23 -0.30 0.77
CA GLU A 70 18.83 -0.92 2.02
C GLU A 70 17.95 -2.15 1.78
N PHE A 71 18.12 -3.15 2.65
CA PHE A 71 17.29 -4.34 2.69
C PHE A 71 17.24 -4.86 4.12
N ARG A 72 16.13 -5.51 4.48
CA ARG A 72 15.93 -6.14 5.78
C ARG A 72 15.25 -7.49 5.59
N SER A 73 15.60 -8.45 6.44
CA SER A 73 14.88 -9.73 6.51
C SER A 73 13.60 -9.60 7.33
N GLY A 74 12.54 -10.27 6.91
CA GLY A 74 11.22 -10.21 7.55
C GLY A 74 10.33 -9.09 7.01
N PRO A 75 9.20 -8.79 7.69
CA PRO A 75 8.28 -7.73 7.27
C PRO A 75 8.99 -6.38 7.20
N ILE A 76 8.79 -5.61 6.12
CA ILE A 76 9.38 -4.26 5.93
C ILE A 76 8.32 -3.16 5.72
N PHE A 77 7.12 -3.53 5.29
CA PHE A 77 5.99 -2.63 5.10
C PHE A 77 4.81 -3.07 5.97
N VAL A 78 3.91 -2.13 6.24
CA VAL A 78 2.65 -2.38 6.95
C VAL A 78 1.52 -2.55 5.95
N GLU A 79 0.54 -3.38 6.30
CA GLU A 79 -0.72 -3.44 5.58
C GLU A 79 -1.51 -2.16 5.85
N SER A 80 -2.16 -1.62 4.81
CA SER A 80 -3.13 -0.54 4.95
C SER A 80 -4.52 -1.03 4.53
N GLY A 81 -5.52 -0.64 5.31
CA GLY A 81 -6.92 -0.96 5.07
C GLY A 81 -7.77 0.29 5.04
N PHE A 82 -8.91 0.20 4.35
CA PHE A 82 -9.90 1.27 4.31
C PHE A 82 -11.25 0.75 4.81
N PHE A 83 -11.98 1.61 5.53
CA PHE A 83 -13.36 1.34 5.90
C PHE A 83 -14.21 2.58 5.65
N GLU A 84 -15.50 2.36 5.39
CA GLU A 84 -16.50 3.42 5.29
C GLU A 84 -17.48 3.30 6.46
N ALA A 85 -17.73 4.41 7.15
CA ALA A 85 -18.71 4.48 8.23
C ALA A 85 -19.78 5.53 7.92
N LYS A 86 -21.04 5.08 7.83
CA LYS A 86 -22.18 5.96 7.61
C LYS A 86 -22.83 6.35 8.94
N ILE A 87 -22.67 7.60 9.35
CA ILE A 87 -23.30 8.15 10.55
C ILE A 87 -24.59 8.87 10.14
N SER A 88 -25.74 8.36 10.60
CA SER A 88 -27.05 8.90 10.26
C SER A 88 -27.67 9.59 11.47
N GLY A 89 -28.24 10.77 11.24
CA GLY A 89 -28.94 11.56 12.25
C GLY A 89 -30.39 11.84 11.88
N LYS A 90 -30.99 12.81 12.54
CA LYS A 90 -32.35 13.28 12.33
C LYS A 90 -32.33 14.80 12.24
N GLY A 91 -32.69 15.33 11.07
CA GLY A 91 -32.78 16.78 10.84
C GLY A 91 -33.93 17.44 11.61
N GLY A 92 -33.89 18.76 11.70
CA GLY A 92 -34.95 19.58 12.28
C GLY A 92 -34.55 21.06 12.33
N HIS A 93 -35.36 21.88 12.99
CA HIS A 93 -35.10 23.31 13.07
C HIS A 93 -33.86 23.60 13.94
N ALA A 94 -32.93 24.42 13.43
CA ALA A 94 -31.67 24.73 14.11
C ALA A 94 -31.83 25.32 15.54
N VAL A 95 -32.96 25.97 15.84
CA VAL A 95 -33.25 26.58 17.15
C VAL A 95 -33.92 25.60 18.13
N SER A 96 -34.15 24.35 17.72
CA SER A 96 -34.78 23.32 18.55
C SER A 96 -33.98 22.00 18.49
N PRO A 97 -32.70 22.01 18.93
CA PRO A 97 -31.80 20.87 18.82
C PRO A 97 -32.29 19.63 19.61
N GLN A 98 -33.15 19.81 20.62
CA GLN A 98 -33.74 18.69 21.36
C GLN A 98 -34.64 17.78 20.50
N HIS A 99 -35.02 18.22 19.30
CA HIS A 99 -35.80 17.40 18.35
C HIS A 99 -34.94 16.84 17.20
N THR A 100 -33.64 17.13 17.18
CA THR A 100 -32.69 16.65 16.17
C THR A 100 -31.76 15.59 16.75
N ILE A 101 -31.13 14.82 15.87
CA ILE A 101 -29.97 13.98 16.17
C ILE A 101 -28.88 14.47 15.24
N ASP A 102 -27.91 15.19 15.78
CA ASP A 102 -26.86 15.84 14.99
C ASP A 102 -25.75 14.84 14.60
N PRO A 103 -25.67 14.43 13.32
CA PRO A 103 -24.62 13.52 12.87
C PRO A 103 -23.24 14.19 12.84
N ILE A 104 -23.15 15.52 12.77
CA ILE A 104 -21.87 16.24 12.73
C ILE A 104 -21.18 16.08 14.08
N LEU A 105 -21.88 16.42 15.17
CA LEU A 105 -21.33 16.28 16.52
C LEU A 105 -20.96 14.83 16.85
N ALA A 106 -21.79 13.87 16.43
CA ALA A 106 -21.50 12.44 16.58
C ALA A 106 -20.21 12.06 15.81
N THR A 107 -20.07 12.49 14.55
CA THR A 107 -18.91 12.23 13.71
C THR A 107 -17.63 12.83 14.30
N SER A 108 -17.68 14.05 14.81
CA SER A 108 -16.51 14.68 15.45
C SER A 108 -16.00 13.88 16.64
N LYS A 109 -16.90 13.29 17.44
CA LYS A 109 -16.51 12.42 18.55
C LYS A 109 -15.90 11.11 18.07
N VAL A 110 -16.47 10.49 17.03
CA VAL A 110 -15.91 9.28 16.42
C VAL A 110 -14.48 9.53 15.92
N ILE A 111 -14.23 10.65 15.24
CA ILE A 111 -12.88 11.00 14.78
C ILE A 111 -11.89 11.06 15.96
N ILE A 112 -12.25 11.75 17.05
CA ILE A 112 -11.39 11.86 18.24
C ILE A 112 -11.13 10.48 18.86
N TRP A 113 -12.16 9.65 18.99
CA TRP A 113 -12.01 8.30 19.55
C TRP A 113 -11.15 7.38 18.68
N LEU A 114 -11.25 7.47 17.35
CA LEU A 114 -10.40 6.69 16.44
C LEU A 114 -8.90 7.02 16.65
N GLN A 115 -8.55 8.26 16.97
CA GLN A 115 -7.16 8.62 17.31
C GLN A 115 -6.70 8.01 18.65
N GLN A 116 -7.63 7.77 19.58
CA GLN A 116 -7.33 7.17 20.87
C GLN A 116 -7.07 5.67 20.78
N LEU A 117 -7.73 4.96 19.86
CA LEU A 117 -7.53 3.52 19.66
C LEU A 117 -6.05 3.19 19.46
N VAL A 118 -5.38 3.86 18.52
CA VAL A 118 -3.96 3.61 18.23
C VAL A 118 -3.06 4.15 19.34
N SER A 119 -3.38 5.34 19.91
CA SER A 119 -2.46 6.01 20.83
C SER A 119 -2.57 5.56 22.30
N ARG A 120 -3.66 4.90 22.69
CA ARG A 120 -3.97 4.59 24.10
C ARG A 120 -4.53 3.19 24.37
N GLU A 121 -5.17 2.56 23.38
CA GLU A 121 -5.84 1.27 23.58
C GLU A 121 -5.08 0.09 22.93
N THR A 122 -4.04 0.38 22.15
CA THR A 122 -3.17 -0.63 21.53
C THR A 122 -1.83 -0.65 22.26
N ASP A 123 -1.32 -1.84 22.61
CA ASP A 123 0.02 -1.96 23.17
C ASP A 123 1.03 -1.57 22.08
N PRO A 124 1.89 -0.55 22.31
CA PRO A 124 2.87 -0.11 21.32
C PRO A 124 3.92 -1.17 20.96
N LEU A 125 4.00 -2.27 21.71
CA LEU A 125 4.89 -3.42 21.46
C LEU A 125 4.18 -4.61 20.83
N ASP A 126 2.85 -4.58 20.69
CA ASP A 126 2.10 -5.62 20.00
C ASP A 126 2.27 -5.41 18.48
N THR A 127 2.98 -6.36 17.85
CA THR A 127 3.38 -6.34 16.42
C THR A 127 3.10 -7.68 15.76
#